data_AF-A0A2N1QKC4-F1
#
_entry.id   AF-A0A2N1QKC4-F1
#
_cell.length_a   1.000
_cell.length_b   1.000
_cell.length_c   1.000
_cell.angle_alpha   90.00
_cell.angle_beta   90.00
_cell.angle_gamma   90.00
#
_symmetry.space_group_name_H-M   'P 1'
#
loop_
_entity.id
_entity.type
_entity.pdbx_description
1 polymer ?
#
loop_
_entity_poly.entity_id
_entity_poly.type
_entity_poly.pdbx_seq_one_letter_code
_entity_poly.pdbx_strand_id
1 'polypeptide(L)'
;MDHKILDISSIPYQIMIKRLYNYLRITPHIKYLEIEWGKYKYLILERSPDNYQKIRLLLTKKEEYPVEQFYRLIDESLEIPVTQNHFINAASHVFGYFKKTASAEEKTIYTNYLEHYVMTPSVMNELKHFLYQLSFKYHEKYLIDSHYFIDLYYR
;
A
#
# COMPACT_ATOMS: atom_id res chain seq x y z
N MET A 1 -13.98 21.91 26.03
CA MET A 1 -14.11 20.96 24.92
C MET A 1 -13.21 21.49 23.82
N ASP A 2 -12.02 20.93 23.67
CA ASP A 2 -11.14 21.29 22.57
C ASP A 2 -11.72 20.74 21.28
N HIS A 3 -12.31 21.63 20.48
CA HIS A 3 -12.59 21.33 19.08
C HIS A 3 -11.24 21.21 18.37
N LYS A 4 -10.66 20.01 18.37
CA LYS A 4 -9.61 19.66 17.39
C LYS A 4 -10.23 19.84 16.02
N ILE A 5 -9.87 20.94 15.35
CA ILE A 5 -10.16 21.15 13.95
C ILE A 5 -9.59 19.92 13.23
N LEU A 6 -10.45 19.17 12.53
CA LEU A 6 -10.03 18.04 11.71
C LEU A 6 -9.03 18.57 10.69
N ASP A 7 -7.79 18.08 10.75
CA ASP A 7 -6.81 18.38 9.72
C ASP A 7 -7.19 17.62 8.44
N ILE A 8 -7.94 18.31 7.59
CA ILE A 8 -8.40 17.79 6.30
C ILE A 8 -7.25 17.52 5.33
N SER A 9 -6.05 18.03 5.61
CA SER A 9 -4.84 17.74 4.84
C SER A 9 -4.20 16.41 5.23
N SER A 10 -4.61 15.80 6.36
CA SER A 10 -4.08 14.51 6.79
C SER A 10 -4.44 13.39 5.79
N ILE A 11 -3.48 12.49 5.56
CA ILE A 11 -3.63 11.35 4.63
C ILE A 11 -4.83 10.43 4.95
N PRO A 12 -5.24 10.14 6.22
CA PRO A 12 -6.39 9.26 6.46
C PRO A 12 -7.69 9.94 6.03
N TYR A 13 -7.77 11.26 6.22
CA TYR A 13 -8.93 12.04 5.82
C TYR A 13 -9.04 12.12 4.30
N GLN A 14 -7.92 12.34 3.60
CA GLN A 14 -7.89 12.29 2.13
C GLN A 14 -8.33 10.92 1.60
N ILE A 15 -7.88 9.83 2.23
CA ILE A 15 -8.32 8.47 1.92
C ILE A 15 -9.83 8.35 2.13
N MET A 16 -10.36 8.74 3.29
CA MET A 16 -11.79 8.66 3.59
C MET A 16 -12.65 9.42 2.57
N ILE A 17 -12.27 10.66 2.24
CA ILE A 17 -12.95 11.45 1.20
C ILE A 17 -12.94 10.69 -0.13
N LYS A 18 -11.79 10.10 -0.50
CA LYS A 18 -11.67 9.39 -1.78
C LYS A 18 -12.58 8.16 -1.84
N ARG A 19 -12.71 7.43 -0.73
CA ARG A 19 -13.67 6.32 -0.60
C ARG A 19 -15.08 6.82 -0.82
N LEU A 20 -15.50 7.86 -0.09
CA LEU A 20 -16.83 8.45 -0.22
C LEU A 20 -17.14 8.91 -1.64
N TYR A 21 -16.17 9.56 -2.30
CA TYR A 21 -16.31 10.01 -3.69
C TYR A 21 -16.52 8.85 -4.67
N ASN A 22 -15.89 7.70 -4.43
CA ASN A 22 -16.12 6.52 -5.25
C ASN A 22 -17.48 5.88 -4.96
N TYR A 23 -17.93 5.84 -3.70
CA TYR A 23 -19.27 5.33 -3.36
C TYR A 23 -20.41 6.17 -3.97
N LEU A 24 -20.28 7.50 -3.94
CA LEU A 24 -21.32 8.44 -4.39
C LEU A 24 -21.18 8.87 -5.85
N ARG A 25 -20.34 8.17 -6.63
CA ARG A 25 -20.02 8.59 -7.99
C ARG A 25 -21.22 8.49 -8.93
N ILE A 26 -21.55 9.60 -9.60
CA ILE A 26 -22.66 9.69 -10.57
C ILE A 26 -22.41 8.83 -11.82
N THR A 27 -21.15 8.77 -12.29
CA THR A 27 -20.73 7.99 -13.45
C THR A 27 -19.74 6.90 -13.03
N PRO A 28 -20.24 5.78 -12.45
CA PRO A 28 -19.38 4.69 -11.99
C PRO A 28 -18.63 4.05 -13.16
N HIS A 29 -17.34 3.76 -12.96
CA HIS A 29 -16.50 3.09 -13.95
C HIS A 29 -15.35 2.38 -13.23
N ILE A 30 -15.08 1.12 -13.60
CA ILE A 30 -14.11 0.25 -12.93
C ILE A 30 -12.71 0.89 -12.78
N LYS A 31 -12.26 1.64 -13.80
CA LYS A 31 -11.01 2.44 -13.79
C LYS A 31 -10.76 3.22 -12.51
N TYR A 32 -11.80 3.74 -11.85
CA TYR A 32 -11.64 4.48 -10.61
C TYR A 32 -11.25 3.59 -9.43
N LEU A 33 -11.76 2.35 -9.38
CA LEU A 33 -11.32 1.35 -8.40
C LEU A 33 -9.96 0.78 -8.77
N GLU A 34 -9.61 0.68 -10.05
CA GLU A 34 -8.27 0.25 -10.49
C GLU A 34 -7.18 1.26 -10.10
N ILE A 35 -7.46 2.56 -10.22
CA ILE A 35 -6.55 3.63 -9.76
C ILE A 35 -6.34 3.52 -8.24
N GLU A 36 -7.42 3.37 -7.48
CA GLU A 36 -7.32 3.22 -6.01
C GLU A 36 -6.61 1.92 -5.63
N TRP A 37 -6.93 0.82 -6.30
CA TRP A 37 -6.27 -0.46 -6.10
C TRP A 37 -4.76 -0.32 -6.26
N GLY A 38 -4.31 0.48 -7.24
CA GLY A 38 -2.89 0.71 -7.42
C GLY A 38 -2.18 1.25 -6.19
N LYS A 39 -2.85 2.11 -5.41
CA LYS A 39 -2.30 2.66 -4.16
C LYS A 39 -2.32 1.65 -3.03
N TYR A 40 -3.39 0.85 -2.93
CA TYR A 40 -3.62 -0.11 -1.85
C TYR A 40 -2.86 -1.42 -2.01
N LYS A 41 -2.55 -1.86 -3.22
CA LYS A 41 -2.22 -3.26 -3.48
C LYS A 41 -1.07 -3.81 -2.60
N TYR A 42 -0.02 -3.04 -2.31
CA TYR A 42 1.07 -3.51 -1.46
C TYR A 42 0.75 -3.42 0.04
N LEU A 43 -0.07 -2.46 0.46
CA LEU A 43 -0.63 -2.42 1.82
C LEU A 43 -1.48 -3.65 2.11
N ILE A 44 -2.29 -4.05 1.13
CA ILE A 44 -3.14 -5.25 1.22
C ILE A 44 -2.29 -6.52 1.11
N LEU A 45 -1.31 -6.58 0.20
CA LEU A 45 -0.43 -7.74 0.07
C LEU A 45 0.36 -8.03 1.36
N GLU A 46 0.78 -6.97 2.06
CA GLU A 46 1.48 -7.05 3.35
C GLU A 46 0.62 -7.63 4.48
N ARG A 47 -0.71 -7.50 4.39
CA ARG A 47 -1.63 -7.97 5.44
C ARG A 47 -2.33 -9.26 5.05
N SER A 48 -2.88 -9.34 3.84
CA SER A 48 -3.65 -10.48 3.33
C SER A 48 -3.39 -10.71 1.83
N PRO A 49 -2.47 -11.64 1.48
CA PRO A 49 -2.30 -12.11 0.11
C PRO A 49 -3.59 -12.70 -0.48
N ASP A 50 -4.44 -13.31 0.33
CA ASP A 50 -5.72 -13.86 -0.12
C ASP A 50 -6.68 -12.76 -0.58
N ASN A 51 -6.90 -11.73 0.24
CA ASN A 51 -7.74 -10.59 -0.15
C ASN A 51 -7.12 -9.80 -1.30
N TYR A 52 -5.78 -9.73 -1.39
CA TYR A 52 -5.10 -9.19 -2.57
C TYR A 52 -5.52 -9.92 -3.85
N GLN A 53 -5.56 -11.25 -3.85
CA GLN A 53 -6.04 -12.01 -5.02
C GLN A 53 -7.54 -11.83 -5.25
N LYS A 54 -8.37 -11.82 -4.20
CA LYS A 54 -9.81 -11.55 -4.34
C LYS A 54 -10.09 -10.20 -5.00
N ILE A 55 -9.37 -9.14 -4.59
CA ILE A 55 -9.51 -7.81 -5.21
C ILE A 55 -9.03 -7.84 -6.67
N ARG A 56 -7.90 -8.49 -6.96
CA ARG A 56 -7.44 -8.63 -8.36
C ARG A 56 -8.49 -9.29 -9.25
N LEU A 57 -9.12 -10.36 -8.77
CA LEU A 57 -10.20 -11.04 -9.48
C LEU A 57 -11.45 -10.18 -9.58
N LEU A 58 -11.82 -9.45 -8.52
CA LEU A 58 -12.96 -8.55 -8.51
C LEU A 58 -12.86 -7.48 -9.61
N LEU A 59 -11.65 -6.94 -9.83
CA LEU A 59 -11.41 -5.88 -10.79
C LEU A 59 -11.30 -6.35 -12.26
N THR A 60 -11.33 -7.66 -12.55
CA THR A 60 -11.33 -8.14 -13.94
C THR A 60 -12.68 -7.95 -14.62
N LYS A 61 -13.76 -7.85 -13.86
CA LYS A 61 -15.12 -7.64 -14.34
C LYS A 61 -15.36 -6.19 -14.74
N LYS A 62 -15.03 -5.85 -16.00
CA LYS A 62 -14.97 -4.44 -16.45
C LYS A 62 -16.31 -3.72 -16.53
N GLU A 63 -17.40 -4.47 -16.67
CA GLU A 63 -18.77 -3.94 -16.78
C GLU A 63 -19.43 -3.69 -15.41
N GLU A 64 -18.81 -4.13 -14.31
CA GLU A 64 -19.32 -3.93 -12.95
C GLU A 64 -18.60 -2.76 -12.24
N TYR A 65 -19.24 -2.19 -11.22
CA TYR A 65 -18.60 -1.23 -10.31
C TYR A 65 -18.75 -1.69 -8.84
N PRO A 66 -17.97 -2.70 -8.40
CA PRO A 66 -18.16 -3.37 -7.11
C PRO A 66 -17.52 -2.58 -5.95
N VAL A 67 -17.88 -1.30 -5.82
CA VAL A 67 -17.26 -0.37 -4.85
C VAL A 67 -17.41 -0.84 -3.40
N GLU A 68 -18.55 -1.39 -3.03
CA GLU A 68 -18.79 -1.89 -1.67
C GLU A 68 -17.91 -3.10 -1.34
N GLN A 69 -17.91 -4.11 -2.22
CA GLN A 69 -17.10 -5.32 -2.02
C GLN A 69 -15.60 -4.98 -2.06
N PHE A 70 -15.19 -4.05 -2.92
CA PHE A 70 -13.80 -3.59 -3.00
C PHE A 70 -13.31 -3.01 -1.68
N TYR A 71 -14.07 -2.06 -1.11
CA TYR A 71 -13.68 -1.40 0.14
C TYR A 71 -13.86 -2.29 1.37
N ARG A 72 -14.84 -3.20 1.37
CA ARG A 72 -14.98 -4.23 2.41
C ARG A 72 -13.75 -5.14 2.47
N LEU A 73 -13.25 -5.63 1.34
CA LEU A 73 -12.03 -6.46 1.29
C LEU A 73 -10.78 -5.67 1.75
N ILE A 74 -10.73 -4.37 1.48
CA ILE A 74 -9.67 -3.49 2.02
C ILE A 74 -9.75 -3.44 3.55
N ASP A 75 -10.93 -3.14 4.10
CA ASP A 75 -11.11 -3.01 5.55
C ASP A 75 -10.82 -4.33 6.28
N GLU A 76 -11.36 -5.44 5.80
CA GLU A 76 -11.06 -6.78 6.32
C GLU A 76 -9.56 -7.07 6.33
N SER A 77 -8.82 -6.58 5.33
CA SER A 77 -7.36 -6.78 5.29
C SER A 77 -6.63 -5.90 6.30
N LEU A 78 -7.11 -4.68 6.57
CA LEU A 78 -6.46 -3.75 7.51
C LEU A 78 -6.54 -4.23 8.96
N GLU A 79 -7.54 -5.05 9.31
CA GLU A 79 -7.69 -5.68 10.61
C GLU A 79 -6.74 -6.88 10.83
N ILE A 80 -6.09 -7.38 9.76
CA ILE A 80 -5.19 -8.54 9.85
C ILE A 80 -3.78 -8.06 10.24
N PRO A 81 -3.19 -8.57 11.34
CA PRO A 81 -1.81 -8.28 11.70
C PRO A 81 -0.83 -8.71 10.61
N VAL A 82 0.19 -7.89 10.37
CA VAL A 82 1.25 -8.21 9.41
C VAL A 82 2.08 -9.37 9.95
N THR A 83 2.19 -10.45 9.16
CA THR A 83 3.10 -11.56 9.46
C THR A 83 4.46 -11.31 8.78
N GLN A 84 5.50 -11.95 9.31
CA GLN A 84 6.85 -11.86 8.74
C GLN A 84 6.87 -12.25 7.24
N ASN A 85 6.21 -13.35 6.88
CA ASN A 85 6.16 -13.81 5.49
C ASN A 85 5.40 -12.84 4.58
N HIS A 86 4.29 -12.27 5.05
CA HIS A 86 3.53 -11.31 4.26
C HIS A 86 4.31 -10.00 4.04
N PHE A 87 5.02 -9.54 5.07
CA PHE A 87 5.90 -8.38 4.97
C PHE A 87 7.02 -8.60 3.95
N ILE A 88 7.78 -9.70 4.08
CA ILE A 88 8.88 -10.02 3.15
C ILE A 88 8.37 -10.11 1.71
N ASN A 89 7.20 -10.72 1.52
CA ASN A 89 6.56 -10.82 0.21
C ASN A 89 6.23 -9.43 -0.37
N ALA A 90 5.55 -8.58 0.38
CA ALA A 90 5.19 -7.24 -0.06
C ALA A 90 6.42 -6.36 -0.33
N ALA A 91 7.41 -6.37 0.57
CA ALA A 91 8.68 -5.66 0.41
C ALA A 91 9.43 -6.12 -0.85
N SER A 92 9.44 -7.43 -1.14
CA SER A 92 10.07 -7.98 -2.34
C SER A 92 9.38 -7.54 -3.63
N HIS A 93 8.05 -7.46 -3.61
CA HIS A 93 7.30 -6.91 -4.74
C HIS A 93 7.58 -5.42 -4.97
N VAL A 94 7.70 -4.62 -3.91
CA VAL A 94 8.06 -3.20 -4.00
C VAL A 94 9.49 -3.04 -4.50
N PHE A 95 10.46 -3.78 -3.94
CA PHE A 95 11.84 -3.75 -4.39
C PHE A 95 12.02 -4.22 -5.85
N GLY A 96 11.09 -5.04 -6.35
CA GLY A 96 11.05 -5.49 -7.74
C GLY A 96 11.08 -4.35 -8.77
N TYR A 97 10.55 -3.16 -8.43
CA TYR A 97 10.63 -1.96 -9.30
C TYR A 97 12.08 -1.49 -9.48
N PHE A 98 12.89 -1.59 -8.44
CA PHE A 98 14.29 -1.13 -8.46
C PHE A 98 15.27 -2.21 -8.92
N LYS A 99 14.85 -3.46 -9.13
CA LYS A 99 15.76 -4.60 -9.40
C LYS A 99 16.76 -4.33 -10.53
N LYS A 100 16.33 -3.60 -11.58
CA LYS A 100 17.16 -3.27 -12.75
C LYS A 100 17.98 -1.99 -12.59
N THR A 101 17.59 -1.08 -11.70
CA THR A 101 18.14 0.28 -11.59
C THR A 101 18.93 0.51 -10.30
N ALA A 102 18.63 -0.22 -9.23
CA ALA A 102 19.35 -0.20 -7.97
C ALA A 102 20.82 -0.59 -8.16
N SER A 103 21.70 0.18 -7.53
CA SER A 103 23.12 -0.09 -7.43
C SER A 103 23.40 -1.42 -6.70
N ALA A 104 24.64 -1.92 -6.82
CA ALA A 104 25.07 -3.09 -6.07
C ALA A 104 24.94 -2.86 -4.56
N GLU A 105 25.32 -1.68 -4.08
CA GLU A 105 25.22 -1.28 -2.68
C GLU A 105 23.76 -1.29 -2.18
N GLU A 106 22.82 -0.71 -2.91
CA GLU A 106 21.40 -0.70 -2.52
C GLU A 106 20.79 -2.10 -2.50
N LYS A 107 21.22 -2.98 -3.40
CA LYS A 107 20.83 -4.40 -3.39
C LYS A 107 21.36 -5.09 -2.14
N THR A 108 22.61 -4.83 -1.76
CA THR A 108 23.18 -5.35 -0.52
C THR A 108 22.44 -4.82 0.72
N ILE A 109 22.16 -3.52 0.78
CA ILE A 109 21.39 -2.90 1.88
C ILE A 109 20.02 -3.56 1.99
N TYR A 110 19.32 -3.75 0.86
CA TYR A 110 18.02 -4.43 0.85
C TYR A 110 18.09 -5.86 1.39
N THR A 111 19.05 -6.66 0.93
CA THR A 111 19.24 -8.04 1.40
C THR A 111 19.55 -8.06 2.90
N ASN A 112 20.42 -7.17 3.38
CA ASN A 112 20.74 -7.05 4.80
C ASN A 112 19.48 -6.73 5.61
N TYR A 113 18.61 -5.82 5.16
CA TYR A 113 17.35 -5.54 5.85
C TYR A 113 16.45 -6.78 5.96
N LEU A 114 16.35 -7.59 4.90
CA LEU A 114 15.56 -8.83 4.94
C LEU A 114 16.15 -9.85 5.93
N GLU A 115 17.47 -10.01 5.95
CA GLU A 115 18.15 -10.93 6.87
C GLU A 115 17.98 -10.49 8.34
N HIS A 116 18.11 -9.19 8.63
CA HIS A 116 17.93 -8.66 9.98
C HIS A 116 16.47 -8.69 10.42
N TYR A 117 15.51 -8.47 9.50
CA TYR A 117 14.09 -8.54 9.82
C TYR A 117 13.66 -9.92 10.31
N VAL A 118 14.28 -10.99 9.78
CA VAL A 118 14.06 -12.36 10.29
C VAL A 118 14.40 -12.49 11.76
N MET A 119 15.37 -11.70 12.26
CA MET A 119 15.82 -11.73 13.64
C MET A 119 15.11 -10.71 14.54
N THR A 120 14.73 -9.55 14.01
CA THR A 120 14.15 -8.44 14.78
C THR A 120 13.02 -7.73 14.01
N PRO A 121 11.74 -7.93 14.39
CA PRO A 121 10.61 -7.32 13.70
C PRO A 121 10.56 -5.79 13.72
N SER A 122 11.31 -5.13 14.61
CA SER A 122 11.34 -3.67 14.69
C SER A 122 11.88 -3.01 13.41
N VAL A 123 12.62 -3.76 12.58
CA VAL A 123 13.30 -3.31 11.34
C VAL A 123 12.33 -3.01 10.17
N MET A 124 11.04 -3.31 10.32
CA MET A 124 10.05 -3.10 9.25
C MET A 124 10.01 -1.66 8.75
N ASN A 125 10.07 -0.70 9.68
CA ASN A 125 9.92 0.71 9.35
C ASN A 125 11.17 1.25 8.64
N GLU A 126 12.35 0.80 9.06
CA GLU A 126 13.62 1.13 8.44
C GLU A 126 13.66 0.62 7.00
N LEU A 127 13.23 -0.62 6.76
CA LEU A 127 13.12 -1.13 5.40
C LEU A 127 12.08 -0.36 4.57
N LYS A 128 10.90 -0.06 5.13
CA LYS A 128 9.89 0.77 4.44
C LYS A 128 10.43 2.17 4.11
N HIS A 129 11.14 2.82 5.03
CA HIS A 129 11.80 4.10 4.80
C HIS A 129 12.81 4.02 3.66
N PHE A 130 13.67 3.00 3.67
CA PHE A 130 14.64 2.76 2.60
C PHE A 130 13.94 2.59 1.23
N LEU A 131 12.92 1.74 1.15
CA LEU A 131 12.15 1.53 -0.09
C LEU A 131 11.44 2.82 -0.55
N TYR A 132 10.98 3.66 0.39
CA TYR A 132 10.37 4.94 0.07
C TYR A 132 11.39 5.94 -0.48
N GLN A 133 12.60 5.99 0.08
CA GLN A 133 13.70 6.79 -0.46
C GLN A 133 14.10 6.35 -1.87
N LEU A 134 14.18 5.05 -2.14
CA LEU A 134 14.40 4.54 -3.50
C LEU A 134 13.30 4.97 -4.46
N SER A 135 12.04 5.00 -4.00
CA SER A 135 10.89 5.44 -4.81
C SER A 135 11.08 6.88 -5.31
N PHE A 136 11.60 7.78 -4.47
CA PHE A 136 11.95 9.14 -4.91
C PHE A 136 13.20 9.19 -5.79
N LYS A 137 14.27 8.48 -5.41
CA LYS A 137 15.54 8.47 -6.14
C LYS A 137 15.36 8.01 -7.59
N TYR A 138 14.52 7.00 -7.81
CA TYR A 138 14.25 6.42 -9.12
C TYR A 138 12.97 6.96 -9.77
N HIS A 139 12.33 7.97 -9.17
CA HIS A 139 11.10 8.60 -9.67
C HIS A 139 9.95 7.62 -9.94
N GLU A 140 9.82 6.58 -9.11
CA GLU A 140 8.75 5.60 -9.17
C GLU A 140 7.47 6.20 -8.59
N LYS A 141 6.82 7.11 -9.34
CA LYS A 141 5.63 7.86 -8.92
C LYS A 141 4.53 6.95 -8.35
N TYR A 142 4.37 5.77 -8.95
CA TYR A 142 3.38 4.80 -8.51
C TYR A 142 3.62 4.31 -7.07
N LEU A 143 4.88 4.16 -6.66
CA LEU A 143 5.25 3.79 -5.29
C LEU A 143 5.20 5.01 -4.36
N ILE A 144 5.56 6.19 -4.86
CA ILE A 144 5.45 7.45 -4.10
C ILE A 144 4.00 7.69 -3.65
N ASP A 145 3.03 7.43 -4.53
CA ASP A 145 1.60 7.61 -4.28
C ASP A 145 0.96 6.40 -3.53
N SER A 146 1.75 5.39 -3.15
CA SER A 146 1.25 4.15 -2.54
C SER A 146 0.90 4.31 -1.06
N HIS A 147 -0.20 3.67 -0.64
CA HIS A 147 -0.58 3.56 0.77
C HIS A 147 0.27 2.54 1.54
N TYR A 148 1.18 1.80 0.90
CA TYR A 148 2.09 0.88 1.59
C TYR A 148 2.99 1.58 2.63
N PHE A 149 3.32 2.84 2.39
CA PHE A 149 4.16 3.68 3.25
C PHE A 149 3.36 4.54 4.24
N ILE A 150 2.04 4.33 4.35
CA ILE A 150 1.15 5.21 5.12
C ILE A 150 1.53 5.28 6.62
N ASP A 151 2.04 4.17 7.16
CA ASP A 151 2.43 4.06 8.57
C ASP A 151 3.68 4.92 8.92
N LEU A 152 4.41 5.41 7.91
CA LEU A 152 5.57 6.30 8.11
C LEU A 152 5.15 7.74 8.48
N TYR A 153 3.89 8.12 8.24
CA TYR A 153 3.41 9.50 8.45
C TYR A 153 2.72 9.75 9.79
N TYR A 154 2.39 8.70 10.56
CA TYR A 154 1.58 8.82 11.79
C TYR A 154 2.35 8.56 13.09
N ARG A 155 3.55 9.15 13.22
CA ARG A 155 4.25 9.22 14.51
C ARG A 155 4.23 10.63 15.06
#